data_AF-A0A813ITK4-F1
#
_entry.id   AF-A0A813ITK4-F1
#
_cell.length_a   1.000
_cell.length_b   1.000
_cell.length_c   1.000
_cell.angle_alpha   90.00
_cell.angle_beta   90.00
_cell.angle_gamma   90.00
#
_symmetry.space_group_name_H-M   'P 1'
#
loop_
_entity.id
_entity.type
_entity.pdbx_description
1 polymer ?
#
loop_
_entity_poly.entity_id
_entity_poly.type
_entity_poly.pdbx_seq_one_letter_code
_entity_poly.pdbx_strand_id
1 'polypeptide(L)'
;IDTVIAGTVFAIAVNFILFGTTKILAVLGIYHDFLLGAPLRLIGYSILPEKRKKETPLIQINWPGTPAPEDEKEEVETPGDPPAMPLLAFGGVCKGYGVFAGFVKDILEGLDTFVARYLALVSITYIVFKWAHFRVFPDFPPF
;
A
#
# COMPACT_ATOMS: atom_id res chain seq x y z
N ILE A 1 39.34 -17.95 -1.63
CA ILE A 1 38.99 -17.01 -0.53
C ILE A 1 38.57 -15.66 -1.13
N ASP A 2 39.37 -15.07 -2.01
CA ASP A 2 39.10 -13.75 -2.62
C ASP A 2 37.77 -13.67 -3.39
N THR A 3 37.39 -14.71 -4.14
CA THR A 3 36.10 -14.77 -4.86
C THR A 3 34.89 -14.82 -3.92
N VAL A 4 35.03 -15.48 -2.76
CA VAL A 4 33.98 -15.56 -1.73
C VAL A 4 33.82 -14.19 -1.07
N ILE A 5 34.94 -13.54 -0.76
CA ILE A 5 34.96 -12.19 -0.19
C ILE A 5 34.35 -11.20 -1.20
N ALA A 6 34.76 -11.24 -2.46
CA ALA A 6 34.22 -10.38 -3.52
C ALA A 6 32.72 -10.56 -3.70
N GLY A 7 32.22 -11.80 -3.73
CA GLY A 7 30.78 -12.07 -3.81
C GLY A 7 30.00 -11.61 -2.58
N THR A 8 30.60 -11.66 -1.39
CA THR A 8 29.98 -11.19 -0.14
C THR A 8 29.91 -9.67 -0.11
N VAL A 9 31.00 -8.98 -0.46
CA VAL A 9 31.04 -7.51 -0.55
C VAL A 9 30.04 -7.01 -1.60
N PHE A 10 29.96 -7.68 -2.74
CA PHE A 10 28.97 -7.36 -3.78
C PHE A 10 27.53 -7.52 -3.27
N ALA A 11 27.20 -8.64 -2.62
CA ALA A 11 25.85 -8.87 -2.09
C ALA A 11 25.45 -7.81 -1.05
N ILE A 12 26.38 -7.42 -0.17
CA ILE A 12 26.15 -6.36 0.81
C ILE A 12 25.95 -5.01 0.13
N ALA A 13 26.77 -4.66 -0.86
CA ALA A 13 26.68 -3.40 -1.58
C ALA A 13 25.36 -3.28 -2.36
N VAL A 14 24.91 -4.35 -3.04
CA VAL A 14 23.64 -4.38 -3.76
C VAL A 14 22.47 -4.15 -2.80
N ASN A 15 22.47 -4.82 -1.64
CA ASN A 15 21.43 -4.58 -0.64
C ASN A 15 21.42 -3.12 -0.19
N PHE A 16 22.59 -2.55 0.12
CA PHE A 16 22.68 -1.17 0.58
C PHE A 16 22.13 -0.17 -0.44
N ILE A 17 22.43 -0.36 -1.72
CA ILE A 17 21.88 0.44 -2.82
C ILE A 17 20.36 0.24 -2.92
N LEU A 18 19.87 -1.01 -2.81
CA LEU A 18 18.44 -1.30 -2.85
C LEU A 18 17.69 -0.64 -1.70
N PHE A 19 18.19 -0.79 -0.46
CA PHE A 19 17.66 -0.13 0.73
C PHE A 19 17.57 1.38 0.56
N GLY A 20 18.64 2.01 0.08
CA GLY A 20 18.67 3.46 -0.13
C GLY A 20 17.66 3.90 -1.18
N THR A 21 17.62 3.21 -2.33
CA THR A 21 16.73 3.58 -3.44
C THR A 21 15.25 3.35 -3.11
N THR A 22 14.87 2.23 -2.48
CA THR A 22 13.46 2.02 -2.09
C THR A 22 13.01 3.01 -1.04
N LYS A 23 13.89 3.39 -0.11
CA LYS A 23 13.57 4.40 0.90
C LYS A 23 13.27 5.75 0.27
N ILE A 24 14.11 6.19 -0.66
CA ILE A 24 13.93 7.47 -1.36
C ILE A 24 12.62 7.44 -2.17
N LEU A 25 12.33 6.34 -2.86
CA LEU A 25 11.10 6.20 -3.64
C LEU A 25 9.85 6.18 -2.74
N ALA A 26 9.90 5.51 -1.60
CA ALA A 26 8.81 5.50 -0.63
C ALA A 26 8.53 6.90 -0.08
N VAL A 27 9.59 7.62 0.31
CA VAL A 27 9.47 9.02 0.77
C VAL A 27 8.89 9.91 -0.34
N LEU A 28 9.37 9.78 -1.57
CA LEU A 28 8.84 10.53 -2.71
C LEU A 28 7.36 10.23 -2.97
N GLY A 29 6.95 8.96 -2.87
CA GLY A 29 5.57 8.52 -2.98
C GLY A 29 4.67 9.12 -1.89
N ILE A 30 5.16 9.17 -0.65
CA ILE A 30 4.47 9.82 0.47
C ILE A 30 4.29 11.32 0.20
N TYR A 31 5.34 12.01 -0.26
CA TYR A 31 5.24 13.44 -0.61
C TYR A 31 4.26 13.69 -1.75
N HIS A 32 4.27 12.84 -2.77
CA HIS A 32 3.33 12.92 -3.88
C HIS A 32 1.88 12.72 -3.43
N ASP A 33 1.61 11.70 -2.61
CA ASP A 33 0.27 11.47 -2.06
C ASP A 33 -0.16 12.60 -1.11
N PHE A 34 0.75 13.11 -0.27
CA PHE A 34 0.43 14.20 0.65
C PHE A 34 0.11 15.52 -0.10
N LEU A 35 0.88 15.85 -1.14
CA LEU A 35 0.71 17.12 -1.88
C LEU A 35 -0.43 17.08 -2.89
N LEU A 36 -0.63 15.95 -3.56
CA LEU A 36 -1.60 15.84 -4.66
C LEU A 36 -2.71 14.84 -4.33
N GLY A 37 -2.35 13.64 -3.86
CA GLY A 37 -3.31 12.55 -3.66
C GLY A 37 -4.39 12.86 -2.62
N ALA A 38 -4.00 13.27 -1.41
CA ALA A 38 -4.87 13.60 -0.29
C ALA A 38 -5.81 14.78 -0.57
N PRO A 39 -5.35 15.95 -1.07
CA PRO A 39 -6.25 17.04 -1.41
C PRO A 39 -7.20 16.68 -2.57
N LEU A 40 -6.73 15.95 -3.59
CA LEU A 40 -7.60 15.50 -4.69
C LEU A 40 -8.64 14.48 -4.20
N ARG A 41 -8.29 13.62 -3.24
CA ARG A 41 -9.26 12.72 -2.59
C ARG A 41 -10.31 13.51 -1.81
N LEU A 42 -9.89 14.52 -1.06
CA LEU A 42 -10.80 15.39 -0.29
C LEU A 42 -11.80 16.11 -1.20
N ILE A 43 -11.31 16.72 -2.30
CA ILE A 43 -12.14 17.39 -3.31
C ILE A 43 -13.06 16.37 -4.02
N GLY A 44 -12.54 15.18 -4.33
CA GLY A 44 -13.34 14.11 -4.93
C GLY A 44 -14.49 13.66 -4.03
N TYR A 45 -14.25 13.50 -2.73
CA TYR A 45 -15.29 13.11 -1.76
C TYR A 45 -16.31 14.21 -1.46
N SER A 46 -15.91 15.49 -1.51
CA SER A 46 -16.84 16.60 -1.31
C SER A 46 -17.79 16.79 -2.50
N ILE A 47 -17.34 16.47 -3.72
CA ILE A 47 -18.17 16.56 -4.93
C ILE A 47 -19.01 15.29 -5.13
N LEU A 48 -18.46 14.11 -4.83
CA LEU A 48 -19.12 12.81 -4.98
C LEU A 48 -19.18 12.08 -3.62
N PRO A 49 -20.09 12.50 -2.71
CA PRO A 49 -20.27 11.81 -1.45
C PRO A 49 -20.79 10.39 -1.72
N GLU A 50 -20.03 9.41 -1.26
CA GLU A 50 -20.41 8.01 -1.38
C GLU A 50 -21.49 7.70 -0.35
N LYS A 51 -22.71 7.34 -0.80
CA LYS A 51 -23.77 6.91 0.10
C LYS A 51 -23.30 5.65 0.83
N ARG A 52 -22.90 5.77 2.09
CA ARG A 52 -22.66 4.59 2.92
C ARG A 52 -23.98 3.85 3.07
N LYS A 53 -24.05 2.62 2.59
CA LYS A 53 -25.09 1.69 3.04
C LYS A 53 -24.88 1.49 4.54
N LYS A 54 -25.81 1.99 5.37
CA LYS A 54 -25.92 1.56 6.76
C LYS A 54 -26.30 0.09 6.71
N GLU A 55 -25.34 -0.77 7.00
CA GLU A 55 -25.61 -2.20 7.14
C GLU A 55 -26.49 -2.36 8.38
N THR A 56 -27.78 -2.62 8.17
CA THR A 56 -28.59 -3.17 9.25
C THR A 56 -27.97 -4.50 9.65
N PRO A 57 -27.67 -4.73 10.94
CA PRO A 57 -27.10 -5.99 11.36
C PRO A 57 -28.06 -7.11 10.96
N LEU A 58 -27.52 -8.15 10.32
CA LEU A 58 -28.27 -9.32 9.83
C LEU A 58 -29.09 -10.03 10.93
N ILE A 59 -28.74 -9.76 12.19
CA ILE A 59 -29.39 -10.30 13.38
C ILE A 59 -29.93 -9.12 14.18
N GLN A 60 -31.22 -8.84 14.02
CA GLN A 60 -31.96 -7.96 14.92
C GLN A 60 -32.25 -8.73 16.21
N ILE A 61 -31.44 -8.49 17.24
CA ILE A 61 -31.73 -8.99 18.59
C ILE A 61 -32.95 -8.22 19.10
N ASN A 62 -34.13 -8.83 19.00
CA ASN A 62 -35.40 -8.21 19.39
C ASN A 62 -35.52 -8.21 20.93
N TRP A 63 -35.02 -7.15 21.57
CA TRP A 63 -35.19 -6.93 23.00
C TRP A 63 -36.63 -6.48 23.28
N PRO A 64 -37.36 -7.13 24.20
CA PRO A 64 -38.77 -6.82 24.46
C PRO A 64 -38.89 -5.40 25.04
N GLY A 65 -39.56 -4.51 24.28
CA GLY A 65 -39.80 -3.12 24.67
C GLY A 65 -39.18 -2.07 23.73
N THR A 66 -38.34 -2.47 22.80
CA THR A 66 -37.90 -1.60 21.70
C THR A 66 -38.99 -1.55 20.63
N PRO A 67 -39.52 -0.38 20.24
CA PRO A 67 -40.41 -0.32 19.09
C PRO A 67 -39.68 -0.94 17.89
N ALA A 68 -40.40 -1.73 17.08
CA ALA A 68 -39.86 -2.19 15.81
C ALA A 68 -39.28 -0.96 15.10
N PRO A 69 -38.08 -1.04 14.49
CA PRO A 69 -37.62 0.05 13.66
C PRO A 69 -38.72 0.25 12.63
N GLU A 70 -39.47 1.34 12.77
CA GLU A 70 -40.35 1.79 11.71
C GLU A 70 -39.45 1.81 10.48
N ASP A 71 -39.92 1.24 9.37
CA ASP A 71 -39.31 1.49 8.08
C ASP A 71 -39.41 3.01 7.89
N GLU A 72 -38.41 3.72 8.41
CA GLU A 72 -38.21 5.15 8.23
C GLU A 72 -38.10 5.27 6.73
N LYS A 73 -39.24 5.61 6.11
CA LYS A 73 -39.34 5.97 4.72
C LYS A 73 -38.19 6.92 4.51
N GLU A 74 -37.21 6.46 3.73
CA GLU A 74 -36.07 7.25 3.34
C GLU A 74 -36.62 8.61 2.95
N GLU A 75 -36.43 9.62 3.80
CA GLU A 75 -36.45 10.99 3.33
C GLU A 75 -35.26 11.04 2.39
N VAL A 76 -35.57 10.73 1.13
CA VAL A 76 -34.76 11.09 -0.01
C VAL A 76 -34.67 12.60 0.10
N GLU A 77 -33.68 13.10 0.84
CA GLU A 77 -33.12 14.41 0.61
C GLU A 77 -32.85 14.40 -0.89
N THR A 78 -33.75 15.09 -1.60
CA THR A 78 -33.70 15.24 -3.04
C THR A 78 -32.27 15.58 -3.39
N PRO A 79 -31.64 14.86 -4.34
CA PRO A 79 -30.33 15.25 -4.80
C PRO A 79 -30.44 16.72 -5.19
N GLY A 80 -29.71 17.60 -4.49
CA GLY A 80 -29.44 18.92 -5.04
C GLY A 80 -28.95 18.69 -6.47
N ASP A 81 -29.53 19.43 -7.42
CA ASP A 81 -29.51 19.17 -8.86
C ASP A 81 -28.28 18.37 -9.31
N PRO A 82 -28.46 17.30 -10.12
CA PRO A 82 -27.35 16.47 -10.59
C PRO A 82 -26.21 17.38 -11.05
N PRO A 83 -25.02 17.29 -10.45
CA PRO A 83 -23.94 18.20 -10.77
C PRO A 83 -23.73 18.13 -12.27
N ALA A 84 -23.67 19.30 -12.92
CA ALA A 84 -23.51 19.38 -14.37
C ALA A 84 -22.45 18.37 -14.81
N MET A 85 -22.68 17.63 -15.91
CA MET A 85 -21.76 16.60 -16.41
C MET A 85 -20.25 16.92 -16.30
N PRO A 86 -19.80 18.18 -16.51
CA PRO A 86 -18.41 18.56 -16.27
C PRO A 86 -17.92 18.39 -14.82
N LEU A 87 -18.73 18.73 -13.81
CA LEU A 87 -18.39 18.60 -12.40
C LEU A 87 -18.30 17.13 -11.97
N LEU A 88 -19.20 16.29 -12.48
CA LEU A 88 -19.24 14.86 -12.17
C LEU A 88 -18.01 14.16 -12.75
N ALA A 89 -17.66 14.47 -14.01
CA ALA A 89 -16.44 14.01 -14.65
C ALA A 89 -15.18 14.50 -13.89
N PHE A 90 -15.13 15.78 -13.53
CA PHE A 90 -14.01 16.36 -12.77
C PHE A 90 -13.85 15.73 -11.39
N GLY A 91 -14.93 15.62 -10.62
CA GLY A 91 -14.94 14.97 -9.31
C GLY A 91 -14.52 13.50 -9.40
N GLY A 92 -14.96 12.80 -10.44
CA GLY A 92 -14.55 11.41 -10.72
C GLY A 92 -13.06 11.28 -11.01
N VAL A 93 -12.50 12.18 -11.82
CA VAL A 93 -11.06 12.22 -12.12
C VAL A 93 -10.24 12.54 -10.86
N CYS A 94 -10.64 13.55 -10.08
CA CYS A 94 -9.97 13.91 -8.82
C CYS A 94 -10.02 12.75 -7.81
N LYS A 95 -11.18 12.11 -7.63
CA LYS A 95 -11.34 10.95 -6.75
C LYS A 95 -10.48 9.78 -7.23
N GLY A 96 -10.55 9.45 -8.53
CA GLY A 96 -9.79 8.36 -9.14
C GLY A 96 -8.28 8.55 -8.99
N TYR A 97 -7.77 9.73 -9.29
CA TYR A 97 -6.36 10.05 -9.14
C TYR A 97 -5.92 10.01 -7.67
N GLY A 98 -6.73 10.57 -6.76
CA GLY A 98 -6.45 10.53 -5.33
C GLY A 98 -6.34 9.10 -4.81
N VAL A 99 -7.25 8.21 -5.19
CA VAL A 99 -7.21 6.77 -4.82
C VAL A 99 -5.99 6.08 -5.42
N PHE A 100 -5.68 6.35 -6.69
CA PHE A 100 -4.51 5.79 -7.36
C PHE A 100 -3.20 6.23 -6.70
N ALA A 101 -3.05 7.51 -6.36
CA ALA A 101 -1.87 8.02 -5.66
C ALA A 101 -1.66 7.33 -4.29
N GLY A 102 -2.75 7.06 -3.57
CA GLY A 102 -2.71 6.31 -2.31
C GLY A 102 -2.26 4.87 -2.51
N PHE A 103 -2.81 4.20 -3.51
CA PHE A 103 -2.41 2.84 -3.88
C PHE A 103 -0.92 2.75 -4.26
N VAL A 104 -0.41 3.71 -5.03
CA VAL A 104 1.01 3.78 -5.40
C VAL A 104 1.89 3.96 -4.16
N LYS A 105 1.50 4.85 -3.22
CA LYS A 105 2.19 5.01 -1.94
C LYS A 105 2.24 3.70 -1.16
N ASP A 106 1.11 2.99 -1.04
CA ASP A 106 1.04 1.73 -0.30
C ASP A 106 1.92 0.64 -0.93
N ILE A 107 2.00 0.58 -2.27
CA ILE A 107 2.94 -0.30 -2.97
C ILE A 107 4.39 0.07 -2.66
N LEU A 108 4.74 1.35 -2.74
CA LEU A 108 6.10 1.83 -2.50
C LEU A 108 6.57 1.56 -1.06
N GLU A 109 5.67 1.75 -0.10
CA GLU A 109 5.91 1.46 1.32
C GLU A 109 5.98 -0.06 1.59
N GLY A 110 5.14 -0.84 0.90
CA GLY A 110 5.21 -2.29 0.91
C GLY A 110 6.52 -2.81 0.32
N LEU A 111 6.98 -2.22 -0.79
CA LEU A 111 8.26 -2.55 -1.43
C LEU A 111 9.44 -2.19 -0.52
N ASP A 112 9.43 -1.02 0.11
CA ASP A 112 10.46 -0.62 1.08
C ASP A 112 10.53 -1.63 2.24
N THR A 113 9.38 -2.00 2.81
CA THR A 113 9.31 -3.01 3.87
C THR A 113 9.79 -4.38 3.38
N PHE A 114 9.44 -4.73 2.14
CA PHE A 114 9.82 -6.01 1.54
C PHE A 114 11.34 -6.11 1.34
N VAL A 115 11.91 -5.12 0.65
CA VAL A 115 13.35 -5.00 0.43
C VAL A 115 14.08 -4.96 1.77
N ALA A 116 13.51 -4.24 2.74
CA ALA A 116 14.20 -4.04 3.99
C ALA A 116 14.33 -5.29 4.86
N ARG A 117 13.27 -6.09 4.92
CA ARG A 117 13.23 -7.26 5.80
C ARG A 117 13.57 -8.55 5.07
N TYR A 118 12.96 -8.81 3.93
CA TYR A 118 13.08 -10.11 3.26
C TYR A 118 14.39 -10.22 2.47
N LEU A 119 14.82 -9.16 1.79
CA LEU A 119 16.06 -9.17 1.01
C LEU A 119 17.29 -9.26 1.92
N ALA A 120 17.25 -8.60 3.08
CA ALA A 120 18.25 -8.77 4.12
C ALA A 120 18.34 -10.23 4.61
N LEU A 121 17.20 -10.85 4.91
CA LEU A 121 17.15 -12.25 5.35
C LEU A 121 17.69 -13.20 4.28
N VAL A 122 17.31 -13.01 3.01
CA VAL A 122 17.81 -13.81 1.88
C VAL A 122 19.31 -13.64 1.73
N SER A 123 19.84 -12.43 1.85
CA SER A 123 21.27 -12.19 1.75
C SER A 123 22.07 -12.80 2.90
N ILE A 124 21.59 -12.67 4.14
CA ILE A 124 22.21 -13.33 5.30
C ILE A 124 22.18 -14.85 5.10
N THR A 125 21.05 -15.40 4.68
CA THR A 125 20.90 -16.84 4.39
C THR A 125 21.87 -17.27 3.29
N TYR A 126 22.02 -16.50 2.22
CA TYR A 126 22.98 -16.76 1.15
C TYR A 126 24.42 -16.77 1.65
N ILE A 127 24.80 -15.80 2.49
CA ILE A 127 26.17 -15.73 3.06
C ILE A 127 26.42 -16.94 3.96
N VAL A 128 25.48 -17.28 4.84
CA VAL A 128 25.58 -18.44 5.73
C VAL A 128 25.65 -19.74 4.92
N PHE A 129 24.80 -19.89 3.91
CA PHE A 129 24.78 -21.06 3.04
C PHE A 129 26.09 -21.19 2.27
N LYS A 130 26.59 -20.10 1.68
CA LYS A 130 27.85 -20.09 0.94
C LYS A 130 29.02 -20.42 1.87
N TRP A 131 29.06 -19.87 3.07
CA TRP A 131 30.06 -20.21 4.07
C TRP A 131 29.99 -21.69 4.49
N ALA A 132 28.79 -22.20 4.77
CA ALA A 132 28.58 -23.59 5.13
C ALA A 132 29.01 -24.55 4.02
N HIS A 133 28.70 -24.23 2.75
CA HIS A 133 29.14 -24.99 1.60
C HIS A 133 30.68 -25.10 1.55
N PHE A 134 31.41 -23.98 1.70
CA PHE A 134 32.88 -24.02 1.71
C PHE A 134 33.47 -24.70 2.94
N ARG A 135 32.75 -24.72 4.07
CA ARG A 135 33.19 -25.41 5.29
C ARG A 135 33.03 -26.93 5.19
N VAL A 136 31.95 -27.38 4.55
CA VAL A 136 31.57 -28.80 4.42
C VAL A 136 32.23 -29.46 3.22
N PHE A 137 32.44 -28.71 2.14
CA PHE A 137 33.07 -29.20 0.91
C PHE A 137 34.39 -28.45 0.63
N PRO A 138 35.50 -28.84 1.27
CA PRO A 138 36.81 -28.23 1.02
C PRO A 138 37.39 -28.54 -0.37
N ASP A 139 36.91 -29.60 -1.05
CA ASP A 139 37.55 -30.17 -2.25
C ASP A 139 36.89 -29.82 -3.60
N PHE A 140 35.92 -28.91 -3.64
CA PHE A 140 35.32 -28.49 -4.91
C PHE A 140 36.20 -27.47 -5.64
N PRO A 141 36.56 -27.70 -6.93
CA PRO A 141 37.39 -26.77 -7.69
C PRO A 141 36.71 -25.40 -7.85
N PRO A 142 37.48 -24.30 -7.86
CA PRO A 142 36.93 -22.95 -7.98
C PRO A 142 36.39 -22.74 -9.40
N PHE A 143 35.07 -22.68 -9.53
CA PHE A 143 34.39 -22.08 -10.67
C PHE A 143 33.49 -20.94 -10.17
#